data_AF-A0A1J4KNQ8-F1
#
_entry.id   AF-A0A1J4KNQ8-F1
#
_cell.length_a   1.000
_cell.length_b   1.000
_cell.length_c   1.000
_cell.angle_alpha   90.00
_cell.angle_beta   90.00
_cell.angle_gamma   90.00
#
_symmetry.space_group_name_H-M   'P 1'
#
loop_
_entity.id
_entity.type
_entity.pdbx_description
1 polymer ?
#
loop_
_entity_poly.entity_id
_entity_poly.type
_entity_poly.pdbx_seq_one_letter_code
_entity_poly.pdbx_strand_id
1 'polypeptide(L)'
;MEESIKKLENGEISSSVFVTKTFNQQITSPDASPDKSNAQVALDLLNKRQRELERDLRSAVCANSDELLQNATDVKFLRDNVTNLKCQVTRAKRETEAVAATLLDPFQSIQTAAMQLNSMYSTCRELRTLLAFLGHAKQAKPNFIYSKIDRLSNDIRGLCEMYKIAKSNELNKIVVFQRFWAKIKPNCDKMINVAEKQFSDSIETQNLDSATNAAVVFICLGNIHEVAIKYYSKYSSLLNSNRFDKSSADTIFTMLQNDFQNVSITANKISIIYQSIQNAIIKYGEPDLVNNFNIDEINPNKAVTDYSITLKKILTKVSSQHSNIGNEIVTKIPNIRKEILLSTQKLPSSMDQNSAFSTIASVFSSFQESFVKETSDEIRRLFFNSFLTASGDAKAVSLNCEAIQNRLQRFDRDLLMKFKDPVVNLAHHFVKMKNAPKESLRRSAMNSQNIVAENLTTLAMKLFSDDVGAQVSRILT
;
A
#
# COMPACT_ATOMS: atom_id res chain seq x y z
N MET A 1 65.16 58.32 81.74
CA MET A 1 65.11 56.90 82.16
C MET A 1 64.28 56.06 81.20
N GLU A 2 63.01 56.40 80.90
CA GLU A 2 62.26 55.80 79.77
C GLU A 2 63.00 55.88 78.43
N GLU A 3 63.62 57.02 78.15
CA GLU A 3 64.44 57.19 76.94
C GLU A 3 65.66 56.27 76.94
N SER A 4 66.24 55.99 78.12
CA SER A 4 67.36 55.06 78.27
C SER A 4 66.92 53.59 78.13
N ILE A 5 65.69 53.25 78.52
CA ILE A 5 65.10 51.91 78.31
C ILE A 5 64.79 51.69 76.82
N LYS A 6 64.18 52.66 76.14
CA LYS A 6 63.98 52.59 74.68
C LYS A 6 65.30 52.51 73.91
N LYS A 7 66.32 53.23 74.37
CA LYS A 7 67.68 53.14 73.81
C LYS A 7 68.35 51.80 74.08
N LEU A 8 68.03 51.11 75.19
CA LEU A 8 68.49 49.73 75.45
C LEU A 8 67.73 48.71 74.59
N GLU A 9 66.40 48.83 74.46
CA GLU A 9 65.57 47.95 73.62
C GLU A 9 65.93 48.06 72.13
N ASN A 10 66.33 49.26 71.69
CA ASN A 10 66.80 49.52 70.33
C ASN A 10 68.33 49.33 70.16
N GLY A 11 69.06 48.96 71.23
CA GLY A 11 70.49 48.59 71.19
C GLY A 11 71.51 49.74 71.18
N GLU A 12 71.10 50.98 71.40
CA GLU A 12 71.93 52.20 71.32
C GLU A 12 72.82 52.46 72.56
N ILE A 13 72.52 51.83 73.70
CA ILE A 13 73.41 51.81 74.87
C ILE A 13 73.55 50.38 75.40
N SER A 14 74.74 50.02 75.89
CA SER A 14 74.98 48.68 76.42
C SER A 14 74.41 48.51 77.84
N SER A 15 74.03 47.28 78.16
CA SER A 15 73.45 46.91 79.46
C SER A 15 74.34 47.31 80.64
N SER A 16 75.67 47.23 80.50
CA SER A 16 76.62 47.60 81.56
C SER A 16 76.62 49.10 81.86
N VAL A 17 76.53 49.95 80.82
CA VAL A 17 76.47 51.41 80.96
C VAL A 17 75.16 51.84 81.59
N PHE A 18 74.05 51.17 81.21
CA PHE A 18 72.75 51.42 81.81
C PHE A 18 72.74 51.08 83.31
N VAL A 19 73.32 49.94 83.72
CA VAL A 19 73.37 49.53 85.12
C VAL A 19 74.24 50.46 85.97
N THR A 20 75.42 50.83 85.47
CA THR A 20 76.38 51.66 86.23
C THR A 20 75.83 53.05 86.56
N LYS A 21 75.11 53.67 85.61
CA LYS A 21 74.49 54.99 85.83
C LYS A 21 73.34 54.98 86.83
N THR A 22 72.80 53.80 87.18
CA THR A 22 71.52 53.70 87.88
C THR A 22 71.68 53.33 89.37
N PHE A 23 72.83 52.78 89.83
CA PHE A 23 72.93 52.14 91.17
C PHE A 23 74.03 52.58 92.18
N ASN A 24 75.09 53.33 91.83
CA ASN A 24 76.33 53.37 92.66
C ASN A 24 76.64 54.63 93.51
N GLN A 25 75.65 55.33 94.09
CA GLN A 25 75.91 56.47 95.01
C GLN A 25 75.51 56.09 96.47
N GLN A 26 76.46 56.08 97.44
CA GLN A 26 76.34 55.99 98.94
C GLN A 26 76.93 54.76 99.70
N ILE A 27 78.23 54.46 99.61
CA ILE A 27 78.90 53.55 100.59
C ILE A 27 79.91 54.34 101.43
N THR A 28 79.50 54.94 102.56
CA THR A 28 80.32 55.19 103.78
C THR A 28 79.52 55.95 104.85
N SER A 29 79.58 55.47 106.10
CA SER A 29 79.07 56.00 107.38
C SER A 29 77.67 55.55 107.84
N PRO A 30 77.55 54.95 109.05
CA PRO A 30 76.29 54.42 109.58
C PRO A 30 75.69 55.37 110.62
N ASP A 31 74.94 56.37 110.16
CA ASP A 31 73.82 56.95 110.90
C ASP A 31 72.85 57.52 109.86
N ALA A 32 71.57 57.14 109.98
CA ALA A 32 70.40 57.62 109.24
C ALA A 32 69.98 56.92 107.92
N SER A 33 68.76 56.36 108.00
CA SER A 33 67.65 56.28 107.02
C SER A 33 67.84 55.74 105.58
N PRO A 34 66.92 54.89 105.10
CA PRO A 34 66.92 54.38 103.73
C PRO A 34 66.24 55.38 102.79
N ASP A 35 66.97 55.98 101.87
CA ASP A 35 66.37 56.52 100.64
C ASP A 35 67.03 55.86 99.43
N LYS A 36 66.39 54.79 98.97
CA LYS A 36 66.40 54.42 97.56
C LYS A 36 66.06 55.66 96.75
N SER A 37 66.83 56.06 95.74
CA SER A 37 66.22 56.75 94.60
C SER A 37 67.18 57.00 93.42
N ASN A 38 67.38 55.98 92.58
CA ASN A 38 67.55 56.12 91.12
C ASN A 38 67.39 54.77 90.43
N ALA A 39 67.99 53.75 91.04
CA ALA A 39 67.71 52.33 90.84
C ALA A 39 66.21 52.01 90.76
N GLN A 40 65.44 52.59 91.68
CA GLN A 40 64.05 52.23 91.89
C GLN A 40 63.14 52.61 90.72
N VAL A 41 63.29 53.81 90.15
CA VAL A 41 62.44 54.30 89.04
C VAL A 41 62.71 53.51 87.74
N ALA A 42 63.96 53.09 87.50
CA ALA A 42 64.32 52.30 86.32
C ALA A 42 63.78 50.88 86.43
N LEU A 43 63.89 50.31 87.64
CA LEU A 43 63.23 49.07 87.99
C LEU A 43 61.72 49.18 87.74
N ASP A 44 61.08 50.25 88.18
CA ASP A 44 59.62 50.39 88.10
C ASP A 44 59.11 50.42 86.65
N LEU A 45 59.86 51.05 85.73
CA LEU A 45 59.53 51.11 84.30
C LEU A 45 59.82 49.81 83.55
N LEU A 46 60.98 49.18 83.77
CA LEU A 46 61.27 47.85 83.21
C LEU A 46 60.25 46.83 83.74
N ASN A 47 59.92 46.89 85.02
CA ASN A 47 58.86 46.09 85.62
C ASN A 47 57.49 46.39 85.00
N LYS A 48 57.20 47.64 84.60
CA LYS A 48 55.95 47.99 83.92
C LYS A 48 55.91 47.38 82.52
N ARG A 49 56.98 47.51 81.73
CA ARG A 49 57.02 46.99 80.37
C ARG A 49 57.07 45.46 80.31
N GLN A 50 57.82 44.84 81.22
CA GLN A 50 57.78 43.40 81.43
C GLN A 50 56.35 42.95 81.73
N ARG A 51 55.63 43.63 82.63
CA ARG A 51 54.22 43.32 82.94
C ARG A 51 53.30 43.46 81.73
N GLU A 52 53.49 44.47 80.88
CA GLU A 52 52.70 44.65 79.64
C GLU A 52 52.96 43.54 78.62
N LEU A 53 54.23 43.22 78.34
CA LEU A 53 54.58 42.12 77.43
C LEU A 53 54.13 40.77 77.97
N GLU A 54 54.26 40.52 79.27
CA GLU A 54 53.71 39.33 79.90
C GLU A 54 52.20 39.26 79.74
N ARG A 55 51.49 40.39 79.84
CA ARG A 55 50.04 40.46 79.66
C ARG A 55 49.64 40.18 78.21
N ASP A 56 50.30 40.80 77.24
CA ASP A 56 49.99 40.64 75.82
C ASP A 56 50.34 39.22 75.35
N LEU A 57 51.48 38.67 75.79
CA LEU A 57 51.85 37.28 75.54
C LEU A 57 50.84 36.32 76.17
N ARG A 58 50.42 36.54 77.43
CA ARG A 58 49.37 35.72 78.06
C ARG A 58 48.07 35.80 77.27
N SER A 59 47.66 36.98 76.81
CA SER A 59 46.44 37.14 76.01
C SER A 59 46.51 36.39 74.68
N ALA A 60 47.63 36.49 73.96
CA ALA A 60 47.81 35.81 72.68
C ALA A 60 47.93 34.29 72.86
N VAL A 61 48.65 33.84 73.89
CA VAL A 61 48.76 32.41 74.24
C VAL A 61 47.40 31.85 74.65
N CYS A 62 46.61 32.56 75.46
CA CYS A 62 45.27 32.12 75.82
C CYS A 62 44.35 32.06 74.59
N ALA A 63 44.31 33.11 73.75
CA ALA A 63 43.46 33.13 72.57
C ALA A 63 43.83 32.02 71.56
N ASN A 64 45.12 31.83 71.28
CA ASN A 64 45.57 30.74 70.41
C ASN A 64 45.33 29.36 71.05
N SER A 65 45.48 29.23 72.37
CA SER A 65 45.18 27.99 73.08
C SER A 65 43.68 27.66 72.98
N ASP A 66 42.81 28.63 73.17
CA ASP A 66 41.36 28.46 73.06
C ASP A 66 40.94 28.11 71.63
N GLU A 67 41.53 28.78 70.62
CA GLU A 67 41.29 28.45 69.20
C GLU A 67 41.78 27.04 68.85
N LEU A 68 42.97 26.64 69.32
CA LEU A 68 43.49 25.28 69.11
C LEU A 68 42.63 24.22 69.81
N LEU A 69 42.13 24.51 71.02
CA LEU A 69 41.22 23.63 71.74
C LEU A 69 39.86 23.51 71.04
N GLN A 70 39.34 24.62 70.51
CA GLN A 70 38.10 24.62 69.74
C GLN A 70 38.29 23.82 68.44
N ASN A 71 39.35 24.09 67.68
CA ASN A 71 39.69 23.33 66.48
C ASN A 71 39.87 21.83 66.76
N ALA A 72 40.53 21.47 67.87
CA ALA A 72 40.67 20.07 68.28
C ALA A 72 39.32 19.43 68.63
N THR A 73 38.42 20.18 69.24
CA THR A 73 37.05 19.74 69.59
C THR A 73 36.21 19.52 68.34
N ASP A 74 36.26 20.44 67.38
CA ASP A 74 35.53 20.34 66.12
C ASP A 74 36.04 19.19 65.26
N VAL A 75 37.37 19.00 65.21
CA VAL A 75 37.98 17.83 64.53
C VAL A 75 37.55 16.52 65.18
N LYS A 76 37.47 16.48 66.52
CA LYS A 76 36.96 15.30 67.23
C LYS A 76 35.49 15.05 66.89
N PHE A 77 34.65 16.08 66.93
CA PHE A 77 33.23 15.98 66.58
C PHE A 77 33.02 15.48 65.16
N LEU A 78 33.76 16.01 64.18
CA LEU A 78 33.73 15.56 62.80
C LEU A 78 34.21 14.11 62.66
N ARG A 79 35.27 13.71 63.36
CA ARG A 79 35.76 12.32 63.37
C ARG A 79 34.70 11.36 63.90
N ASP A 80 34.03 11.73 65.00
CA ASP A 80 33.00 10.91 65.63
C ASP A 80 31.79 10.77 64.69
N ASN A 81 31.38 11.86 64.02
CA ASN A 81 30.32 11.84 63.02
C ASN A 81 30.67 11.00 61.79
N VAL A 82 31.89 11.14 61.24
CA VAL A 82 32.36 10.32 60.12
C VAL A 82 32.41 8.84 60.51
N THR A 83 32.82 8.53 61.74
CA THR A 83 32.85 7.15 62.25
C THR A 83 31.43 6.59 62.37
N ASN A 84 30.48 7.37 62.91
CA ASN A 84 29.08 6.98 63.00
C ASN A 84 28.47 6.78 61.59
N LEU A 85 28.70 7.71 60.67
CA LEU A 85 28.22 7.61 59.28
C LEU A 85 28.78 6.37 58.59
N LYS A 86 30.08 6.07 58.78
CA LYS A 86 30.70 4.85 58.25
C LYS A 86 30.04 3.58 58.80
N CYS A 87 29.71 3.56 60.10
CA CYS A 87 28.98 2.45 60.71
C CYS A 87 27.57 2.31 60.11
N GLN A 88 26.85 3.41 59.94
CA GLN A 88 25.50 3.41 59.34
C GLN A 88 25.53 2.95 57.88
N VAL A 89 26.45 3.45 57.06
CA VAL A 89 26.63 3.03 55.66
C VAL A 89 26.95 1.54 55.59
N THR A 90 27.84 1.05 56.46
CA THR A 90 28.19 -0.38 56.50
C THR A 90 26.99 -1.24 56.90
N ARG A 91 26.18 -0.78 57.85
CA ARG A 91 24.95 -1.46 58.26
C ARG A 91 23.91 -1.48 57.15
N ALA A 92 23.63 -0.34 56.53
CA ALA A 92 22.69 -0.23 55.42
C ALA A 92 23.12 -1.10 54.23
N LYS A 93 24.43 -1.15 53.92
CA LYS A 93 24.99 -2.05 52.91
C LYS A 93 24.69 -3.52 53.24
N ARG A 94 24.97 -3.96 54.47
CA ARG A 94 24.69 -5.35 54.91
C ARG A 94 23.20 -5.67 54.88
N GLU A 95 22.35 -4.75 55.32
CA GLU A 95 20.89 -4.92 55.27
C GLU A 95 20.39 -5.02 53.82
N THR A 96 20.96 -4.23 52.91
CA THR A 96 20.63 -4.28 51.47
C THR A 96 21.09 -5.59 50.85
N GLU A 97 22.30 -6.06 51.17
CA GLU A 97 22.80 -7.38 50.73
C GLU A 97 21.95 -8.52 51.29
N ALA A 98 21.52 -8.43 52.55
CA ALA A 98 20.62 -9.41 53.16
C ALA A 98 19.24 -9.42 52.49
N VAL A 99 18.66 -8.25 52.20
CA VAL A 99 17.38 -8.15 51.47
C VAL A 99 17.53 -8.67 50.03
N ALA A 100 18.62 -8.33 49.34
CA ALA A 100 18.88 -8.84 48.00
C ALA A 100 19.01 -10.37 47.98
N ALA A 101 19.68 -10.94 48.99
CA ALA A 101 19.79 -12.38 49.16
C ALA A 101 18.43 -13.04 49.44
N THR A 102 17.57 -12.43 50.28
CA THR A 102 16.24 -12.98 50.57
C THR A 102 15.25 -12.85 49.41
N LEU A 103 15.47 -11.93 48.47
CA LEU A 103 14.63 -11.74 47.28
C LEU A 103 15.00 -12.65 46.10
N LEU A 104 16.20 -13.24 46.10
CA LEU A 104 16.69 -14.07 44.99
C LEU A 104 15.83 -15.34 44.81
N ASP A 105 15.58 -16.08 45.89
CA ASP A 105 14.84 -17.35 45.84
C ASP A 105 13.36 -17.16 45.45
N PRO A 106 12.63 -16.15 45.99
CA PRO A 106 11.30 -15.81 45.49
C PRO A 106 11.27 -15.47 44.00
N PHE A 107 12.26 -14.70 43.51
CA PHE A 107 12.33 -14.34 42.10
C PHE A 107 12.56 -15.57 41.20
N GLN A 108 13.49 -16.45 41.57
CA GLN A 108 13.72 -17.71 40.85
C GLN A 108 12.50 -18.63 40.88
N SER A 109 11.77 -18.65 42.00
CA SER A 109 10.52 -19.39 42.13
C SER A 109 9.44 -18.86 41.19
N ILE A 110 9.27 -17.53 41.11
CA ILE A 110 8.34 -16.89 40.16
C ILE A 110 8.75 -17.19 38.71
N GLN A 111 10.04 -17.10 38.38
CA GLN A 111 10.53 -17.40 37.04
C GLN A 111 10.25 -18.86 36.65
N THR A 112 10.49 -19.79 37.56
CA THR A 112 10.21 -21.23 37.35
C THR A 112 8.71 -21.47 37.16
N ALA A 113 7.87 -20.86 38.00
CA ALA A 113 6.41 -20.97 37.88
C ALA A 113 5.90 -20.38 36.55
N ALA A 114 6.46 -19.26 36.08
CA ALA A 114 6.11 -18.66 34.80
C ALA A 114 6.49 -19.58 33.61
N MET A 115 7.67 -20.22 33.65
CA MET A 115 8.08 -21.20 32.65
C MET A 115 7.15 -22.42 32.63
N GLN A 116 6.79 -22.94 33.80
CA GLN A 116 5.83 -24.04 33.93
C GLN A 116 4.46 -23.66 33.38
N LEU A 117 3.95 -22.47 33.71
CA LEU A 117 2.66 -21.98 33.21
C LEU A 117 2.65 -21.89 31.68
N ASN A 118 3.72 -21.38 31.06
CA ASN A 118 3.83 -21.31 29.60
C ASN A 118 3.86 -22.70 28.96
N SER A 119 4.60 -23.64 29.56
CA SER A 119 4.64 -25.05 29.12
C SER A 119 3.26 -25.71 29.23
N MET A 120 2.54 -25.50 30.34
CA MET A 120 1.17 -25.98 30.52
C MET A 120 0.21 -25.36 29.51
N TYR A 121 0.32 -24.06 29.23
CA TYR A 121 -0.50 -23.38 28.24
C TYR A 121 -0.30 -23.98 26.83
N SER A 122 0.95 -24.21 26.43
CA SER A 122 1.29 -24.90 25.17
C SER A 122 0.67 -26.30 25.10
N THR A 123 0.81 -27.07 26.18
CA THR A 123 0.25 -28.43 26.27
C THR A 123 -1.29 -28.41 26.18
N CYS A 124 -1.94 -27.49 26.89
CA CYS A 124 -3.39 -27.30 26.84
C CYS A 124 -3.87 -26.91 25.43
N ARG A 125 -3.10 -26.08 24.71
CA ARG A 125 -3.39 -25.73 23.32
C ARG A 125 -3.32 -26.96 22.43
N GLU A 126 -2.24 -27.74 22.49
CA GLU A 126 -2.10 -28.99 21.73
C GLU A 126 -3.24 -29.98 22.03
N LEU A 127 -3.61 -30.14 23.30
CA LEU A 127 -4.73 -31.01 23.69
C LEU A 127 -6.08 -30.52 23.14
N ARG A 128 -6.34 -29.21 23.15
CA ARG A 128 -7.55 -28.64 22.54
C ARG A 128 -7.59 -28.87 21.04
N THR A 129 -6.48 -28.64 20.34
CA THR A 129 -6.36 -28.91 18.90
C THR A 129 -6.56 -30.41 18.60
N LEU A 130 -6.00 -31.29 19.42
CA LEU A 130 -6.19 -32.74 19.30
C LEU A 130 -7.64 -33.17 19.55
N LEU A 131 -8.29 -32.62 20.58
CA LEU A 131 -9.70 -32.89 20.87
C LEU A 131 -10.62 -32.42 19.73
N ALA A 132 -10.35 -31.25 19.14
CA ALA A 132 -11.07 -30.77 17.98
C ALA A 132 -10.92 -31.73 16.79
N PHE A 133 -9.67 -32.14 16.49
CA PHE A 133 -9.39 -33.13 15.43
C PHE A 133 -10.13 -34.45 15.66
N LEU A 134 -10.06 -35.02 16.86
CA LEU A 134 -10.73 -36.27 17.21
C LEU A 134 -12.26 -36.14 17.19
N GLY A 135 -12.79 -34.97 17.58
CA GLY A 135 -14.21 -34.65 17.50
C GLY A 135 -14.72 -34.73 16.06
N HIS A 136 -14.01 -34.13 15.11
CA HIS A 136 -14.31 -34.23 13.68
C HIS A 136 -14.10 -35.65 13.15
N ALA A 137 -13.02 -36.33 13.54
CA ALA A 137 -12.72 -37.69 13.11
C ALA A 137 -13.81 -38.69 13.55
N LYS A 138 -14.38 -38.51 14.75
CA LYS A 138 -15.48 -39.35 15.25
C LYS A 138 -16.77 -39.16 14.44
N GLN A 139 -17.02 -37.96 13.94
CA GLN A 139 -18.21 -37.63 13.15
C GLN A 139 -18.05 -38.05 11.69
N ALA A 140 -16.82 -38.10 11.18
CA ALA A 140 -16.53 -38.55 9.82
C ALA A 140 -16.77 -40.06 9.66
N LYS A 141 -17.58 -40.46 8.67
CA LYS A 141 -17.77 -41.88 8.36
C LYS A 141 -16.50 -42.46 7.70
N PRO A 142 -16.10 -43.69 8.04
CA PRO A 142 -14.81 -44.25 7.64
C PRO A 142 -14.62 -44.49 6.13
N ASN A 143 -15.70 -44.60 5.34
CA ASN A 143 -15.65 -44.92 3.90
C ASN A 143 -16.51 -43.96 3.06
N PHE A 144 -16.16 -42.69 3.00
CA PHE A 144 -16.84 -41.75 2.10
C PHE A 144 -16.22 -41.73 0.71
N ILE A 145 -17.02 -42.06 -0.30
CA ILE A 145 -16.68 -41.93 -1.71
C ILE A 145 -17.42 -40.70 -2.24
N TYR A 146 -16.73 -39.57 -2.34
CA TYR A 146 -17.22 -38.45 -3.14
C TYR A 146 -16.95 -38.78 -4.62
N SER A 147 -18.01 -38.92 -5.40
CA SER A 147 -17.95 -38.87 -6.86
C SER A 147 -18.17 -37.44 -7.37
N LYS A 148 -18.90 -36.63 -6.60
CA LYS A 148 -19.25 -35.23 -6.89
C LYS A 148 -19.56 -34.48 -5.59
N ILE A 149 -19.41 -33.17 -5.60
CA ILE A 149 -19.78 -32.23 -4.54
C ILE A 149 -21.06 -31.49 -4.95
N ASP A 150 -22.19 -31.92 -4.40
CA ASP A 150 -23.48 -31.28 -4.68
C ASP A 150 -23.82 -30.13 -3.74
N ARG A 151 -23.31 -30.18 -2.50
CA ARG A 151 -23.48 -29.12 -1.48
C ARG A 151 -22.47 -29.30 -0.35
N LEU A 152 -22.25 -28.25 0.43
CA LEU A 152 -21.48 -28.34 1.66
C LEU A 152 -22.22 -29.17 2.71
N SER A 153 -21.71 -30.35 3.03
CA SER A 153 -22.19 -31.18 4.14
C SER A 153 -21.30 -31.02 5.38
N ASN A 154 -21.81 -31.42 6.54
CA ASN A 154 -21.02 -31.47 7.78
C ASN A 154 -19.79 -32.38 7.65
N ASP A 155 -19.89 -33.44 6.83
CA ASP A 155 -18.75 -34.33 6.55
C ASP A 155 -17.63 -33.60 5.79
N ILE A 156 -17.98 -32.85 4.73
CA ILE A 156 -17.01 -32.05 3.97
C ILE A 156 -16.37 -31.01 4.89
N ARG A 157 -17.17 -30.31 5.69
CA ARG A 157 -16.65 -29.32 6.65
C ARG A 157 -15.70 -29.97 7.65
N GLY A 158 -16.06 -31.11 8.23
CA GLY A 158 -15.20 -31.85 9.15
C GLY A 158 -13.88 -32.31 8.50
N LEU A 159 -13.93 -32.77 7.25
CA LEU A 159 -12.72 -33.14 6.49
C LEU A 159 -11.82 -31.93 6.21
N CYS A 160 -12.39 -30.76 5.87
CA CYS A 160 -11.64 -29.53 5.68
C CYS A 160 -10.97 -29.05 6.99
N GLU A 161 -11.68 -29.07 8.11
CA GLU A 161 -11.13 -28.67 9.41
C GLU A 161 -10.03 -29.64 9.89
N MET A 162 -10.22 -30.96 9.72
CA MET A 162 -9.16 -31.93 10.00
C MET A 162 -7.91 -31.70 9.13
N TYR A 163 -8.10 -31.34 7.86
CA TYR A 163 -7.00 -31.03 6.95
C TYR A 163 -6.26 -29.74 7.34
N LYS A 164 -6.99 -28.69 7.76
CA LYS A 164 -6.39 -27.46 8.30
C LYS A 164 -5.56 -27.72 9.55
N ILE A 165 -6.10 -28.48 10.50
CA ILE A 165 -5.39 -28.88 11.73
C ILE A 165 -4.12 -29.66 11.38
N ALA A 166 -4.19 -30.57 10.40
CA ALA A 166 -3.01 -31.31 9.97
C ALA A 166 -1.94 -30.40 9.32
N LYS A 167 -2.35 -29.39 8.53
CA LYS A 167 -1.43 -28.43 7.91
C LYS A 167 -0.74 -27.49 8.90
N SER A 168 -1.32 -27.23 10.08
CA SER A 168 -0.67 -26.37 11.10
C SER A 168 0.60 -26.97 11.69
N ASN A 169 0.84 -28.28 11.48
CA ASN A 169 1.97 -29.04 12.00
C ASN A 169 2.06 -29.10 13.54
N GLU A 170 1.10 -28.53 14.27
CA GLU A 170 1.09 -28.48 15.74
C GLU A 170 1.08 -29.88 16.37
N LEU A 171 0.34 -30.83 15.77
CA LEU A 171 0.14 -32.17 16.33
C LEU A 171 1.12 -33.22 15.78
N ASN A 172 2.08 -32.83 14.93
CA ASN A 172 2.93 -33.78 14.20
C ASN A 172 3.79 -34.68 15.09
N LYS A 173 4.07 -34.28 16.34
CA LYS A 173 4.84 -35.09 17.30
C LYS A 173 3.99 -36.12 18.04
N ILE A 174 2.66 -36.06 17.93
CA ILE A 174 1.73 -36.93 18.64
C ILE A 174 1.46 -38.20 17.81
N VAL A 175 1.96 -39.35 18.27
CA VAL A 175 1.84 -40.64 17.56
C VAL A 175 0.40 -41.03 17.28
N VAL A 176 -0.52 -40.77 18.22
CA VAL A 176 -1.95 -41.07 18.04
C VAL A 176 -2.54 -40.24 16.89
N PHE A 177 -2.22 -38.94 16.84
CA PHE A 177 -2.63 -38.07 15.74
C PHE A 177 -2.12 -38.60 14.41
N GLN A 178 -0.83 -38.94 14.30
CA GLN A 178 -0.25 -39.49 13.07
C GLN A 178 -0.98 -40.75 12.58
N ARG A 179 -1.33 -41.67 13.49
CA ARG A 179 -2.05 -42.90 13.15
C ARG A 179 -3.46 -42.65 12.64
N PHE A 180 -4.20 -41.71 13.23
CA PHE A 180 -5.53 -41.34 12.75
C PHE A 180 -5.46 -40.56 11.44
N TRP A 181 -4.53 -39.61 11.35
CA TRP A 181 -4.30 -38.81 10.15
C TRP A 181 -3.96 -39.69 8.95
N ALA A 182 -3.10 -40.70 9.09
CA ALA A 182 -2.77 -41.62 8.02
C ALA A 182 -4.01 -42.34 7.43
N LYS A 183 -5.05 -42.58 8.24
CA LYS A 183 -6.32 -43.20 7.79
C LYS A 183 -7.28 -42.19 7.15
N ILE A 184 -7.29 -40.95 7.62
CA ILE A 184 -8.24 -39.91 7.19
C ILE A 184 -7.71 -39.15 5.97
N LYS A 185 -6.39 -38.95 5.88
CA LYS A 185 -5.71 -38.21 4.81
C LYS A 185 -6.17 -38.63 3.40
N PRO A 186 -6.28 -39.93 3.06
CA PRO A 186 -6.77 -40.34 1.74
C PRO A 186 -8.17 -39.82 1.41
N ASN A 187 -9.06 -39.69 2.41
CA ASN A 187 -10.40 -39.16 2.22
C ASN A 187 -10.37 -37.64 1.98
N CYS A 188 -9.53 -36.91 2.72
CA CYS A 188 -9.32 -35.48 2.48
C CYS A 188 -8.73 -35.24 1.09
N ASP A 189 -7.67 -35.97 0.72
CA ASP A 189 -7.01 -35.85 -0.59
C ASP A 189 -7.99 -36.17 -1.72
N LYS A 190 -8.82 -37.21 -1.56
CA LYS A 190 -9.87 -37.55 -2.53
C LYS A 190 -10.92 -36.45 -2.67
N MET A 191 -11.40 -35.88 -1.56
CA MET A 191 -12.35 -34.77 -1.58
C MET A 191 -11.77 -33.55 -2.30
N ILE A 192 -10.51 -33.19 -2.02
CA ILE A 192 -9.80 -32.10 -2.69
C ILE A 192 -9.70 -32.37 -4.18
N ASN A 193 -9.27 -33.57 -4.59
CA ASN A 193 -9.15 -33.94 -6.00
C ASN A 193 -10.50 -33.90 -6.73
N VAL A 194 -11.58 -34.33 -6.08
CA VAL A 194 -12.93 -34.23 -6.65
C VAL A 194 -13.35 -32.78 -6.79
N ALA A 195 -13.08 -31.92 -5.79
CA ALA A 195 -13.37 -30.49 -5.89
C ALA A 195 -12.56 -29.83 -7.02
N GLU A 196 -11.26 -30.10 -7.13
CA GLU A 196 -10.40 -29.55 -8.19
C GLU A 196 -10.86 -29.98 -9.58
N LYS A 197 -11.13 -31.27 -9.75
CA LYS A 197 -11.62 -31.81 -11.02
C LYS A 197 -12.99 -31.22 -11.36
N GLN A 198 -13.93 -31.24 -10.42
CA GLN A 198 -15.26 -30.70 -10.62
C GLN A 198 -15.20 -29.20 -10.95
N PHE A 199 -14.36 -28.42 -10.28
CA PHE A 199 -14.20 -26.99 -10.56
C PHE A 199 -13.66 -26.77 -11.98
N SER A 200 -12.59 -27.49 -12.36
CA SER A 200 -12.03 -27.43 -13.73
C SER A 200 -13.06 -27.82 -14.79
N ASP A 201 -13.69 -28.98 -14.64
CA ASP A 201 -14.67 -29.52 -15.59
C ASP A 201 -15.87 -28.56 -15.70
N SER A 202 -16.31 -27.98 -14.58
CA SER A 202 -17.44 -27.05 -14.56
C SER A 202 -17.13 -25.73 -15.26
N ILE A 203 -15.90 -25.24 -15.22
CA ILE A 203 -15.49 -24.06 -16.00
C ILE A 203 -15.51 -24.38 -17.49
N GLU A 204 -15.01 -25.56 -17.88
CA GLU A 204 -15.01 -26.01 -19.27
C GLU A 204 -16.43 -26.23 -19.82
N THR A 205 -17.33 -26.81 -19.03
CA THR A 205 -18.74 -27.02 -19.40
C THR A 205 -19.66 -25.84 -19.07
N GLN A 206 -19.10 -24.72 -18.57
CA GLN A 206 -19.84 -23.51 -18.16
C GLN A 206 -20.97 -23.76 -17.14
N ASN A 207 -20.76 -24.71 -16.22
CA ASN A 207 -21.73 -25.06 -15.18
C ASN A 207 -21.45 -24.27 -13.89
N LEU A 208 -22.12 -23.13 -13.73
CA LEU A 208 -21.92 -22.21 -12.61
C LEU A 208 -22.20 -22.86 -11.24
N ASP A 209 -23.28 -23.63 -11.10
CA ASP A 209 -23.67 -24.23 -9.82
C ASP A 209 -22.66 -25.28 -9.37
N SER A 210 -22.22 -26.13 -10.29
CA SER A 210 -21.22 -27.15 -10.03
C SER A 210 -19.86 -26.53 -9.67
N ALA A 211 -19.47 -25.44 -10.35
CA ALA A 211 -18.27 -24.69 -10.00
C ALA A 211 -18.41 -24.04 -8.62
N THR A 212 -19.56 -23.46 -8.30
CA THR A 212 -19.84 -22.84 -7.00
C THR A 212 -19.71 -23.87 -5.88
N ASN A 213 -20.33 -25.05 -6.02
CA ASN A 213 -20.27 -26.11 -5.01
C ASN A 213 -18.84 -26.62 -4.76
N ALA A 214 -18.03 -26.75 -5.81
CA ALA A 214 -16.62 -27.09 -5.68
C ALA A 214 -15.81 -25.97 -5.00
N ALA A 215 -16.09 -24.71 -5.33
CA ALA A 215 -15.41 -23.54 -4.74
C ALA A 215 -15.58 -23.45 -3.22
N VAL A 216 -16.73 -23.91 -2.69
CA VAL A 216 -16.97 -23.94 -1.24
C VAL A 216 -15.93 -24.79 -0.49
N VAL A 217 -15.43 -25.87 -1.10
CA VAL A 217 -14.36 -26.67 -0.47
C VAL A 217 -13.09 -25.85 -0.31
N PHE A 218 -12.72 -25.06 -1.31
CA PHE A 218 -11.53 -24.21 -1.25
C PHE A 218 -11.69 -23.06 -0.24
N ILE A 219 -12.90 -22.53 -0.08
CA ILE A 219 -13.23 -21.60 1.02
C ILE A 219 -13.02 -22.30 2.36
N CYS A 220 -13.60 -23.48 2.54
CA CYS A 220 -13.45 -24.26 3.77
C CYS A 220 -12.01 -24.69 4.05
N LEU A 221 -11.13 -24.78 3.05
CA LEU A 221 -9.70 -25.09 3.23
C LEU A 221 -8.84 -23.84 3.41
N GLY A 222 -9.38 -22.65 3.16
CA GLY A 222 -8.65 -21.38 3.23
C GLY A 222 -7.70 -21.13 2.05
N ASN A 223 -7.91 -21.78 0.89
CA ASN A 223 -7.05 -21.64 -0.30
C ASN A 223 -7.80 -21.13 -1.54
N ILE A 224 -8.99 -20.55 -1.37
CA ILE A 224 -9.79 -20.02 -2.48
C ILE A 224 -9.04 -18.99 -3.34
N HIS A 225 -8.22 -18.13 -2.73
CA HIS A 225 -7.45 -17.11 -3.43
C HIS A 225 -6.42 -17.73 -4.39
N GLU A 226 -5.66 -18.72 -3.93
CA GLU A 226 -4.67 -19.44 -4.74
C GLU A 226 -5.34 -20.13 -5.94
N VAL A 227 -6.46 -20.81 -5.70
CA VAL A 227 -7.24 -21.47 -6.75
C VAL A 227 -7.79 -20.46 -7.76
N ALA A 228 -8.38 -19.36 -7.27
CA ALA A 228 -8.92 -18.29 -8.09
C ALA A 228 -7.88 -17.71 -9.04
N ILE A 229 -6.73 -17.32 -8.51
CA ILE A 229 -5.62 -16.74 -9.30
C ILE A 229 -5.06 -17.77 -10.29
N LYS A 230 -4.91 -19.04 -9.90
CA LYS A 230 -4.42 -20.10 -10.78
C LYS A 230 -5.31 -20.26 -12.03
N TYR A 231 -6.62 -20.34 -11.86
CA TYR A 231 -7.53 -20.49 -13.01
C TYR A 231 -7.71 -19.18 -13.78
N TYR A 232 -7.80 -18.04 -13.09
CA TYR A 232 -7.85 -16.73 -13.75
C TYR A 232 -6.61 -16.49 -14.63
N SER A 233 -5.41 -16.69 -14.10
CA SER A 233 -4.16 -16.52 -14.85
C SER A 233 -4.06 -17.47 -16.04
N LYS A 234 -4.48 -18.74 -15.89
CA LYS A 234 -4.58 -19.70 -17.00
C LYS A 234 -5.42 -19.14 -18.15
N TYR A 235 -6.65 -18.71 -17.90
CA TYR A 235 -7.54 -18.24 -18.97
C TYR A 235 -7.17 -16.83 -19.47
N SER A 236 -6.68 -15.95 -18.60
CA SER A 236 -6.16 -14.63 -19.00
C SER A 236 -4.92 -14.75 -19.90
N SER A 237 -4.07 -15.75 -19.69
CA SER A 237 -2.93 -16.02 -20.57
C SER A 237 -3.36 -16.55 -21.95
N LEU A 238 -4.39 -17.41 -22.00
CA LEU A 238 -4.98 -17.90 -23.24
C LEU A 238 -5.60 -16.76 -24.04
N LEU A 239 -6.31 -15.85 -23.36
CA LEU A 239 -6.90 -14.65 -23.96
C LEU A 239 -5.84 -13.76 -24.63
N ASN A 240 -4.63 -13.69 -24.06
CA ASN A 240 -3.53 -12.85 -24.55
C ASN A 240 -2.55 -13.60 -25.47
N SER A 241 -2.81 -14.86 -25.81
CA SER A 241 -1.89 -15.71 -26.58
C SER A 241 -1.95 -15.47 -28.10
N ASN A 242 -1.90 -14.21 -28.52
CA ASN A 242 -2.12 -13.84 -29.91
C ASN A 242 -0.84 -14.06 -30.75
N ARG A 243 -1.00 -14.72 -31.90
CA ARG A 243 0.10 -15.12 -32.80
C ARG A 243 -0.06 -14.47 -34.18
N PHE A 244 0.19 -13.17 -34.29
CA PHE A 244 0.13 -12.43 -35.56
C PHE A 244 1.50 -12.33 -36.26
N ASP A 245 2.44 -13.24 -35.98
CA ASP A 245 3.86 -13.02 -36.29
C ASP A 245 4.26 -13.18 -37.77
N LYS A 246 3.43 -13.74 -38.68
CA LYS A 246 3.87 -14.01 -40.08
C LYS A 246 2.78 -14.01 -41.17
N SER A 247 1.64 -13.39 -40.95
CA SER A 247 0.48 -13.55 -41.86
C SER A 247 0.50 -12.55 -43.02
N SER A 248 0.34 -13.05 -44.26
CA SER A 248 -0.06 -12.21 -45.40
C SER A 248 -1.39 -11.51 -45.11
N ALA A 249 -1.63 -10.36 -45.74
CA ALA A 249 -2.84 -9.55 -45.57
C ALA A 249 -4.12 -10.43 -45.48
N ASP A 250 -4.39 -11.27 -46.48
CA ASP A 250 -5.59 -12.13 -46.56
C ASP A 250 -5.88 -13.07 -45.36
N THR A 251 -4.97 -13.16 -44.38
CA THR A 251 -5.14 -13.93 -43.13
C THR A 251 -5.50 -13.08 -41.91
N ILE A 252 -5.24 -11.76 -41.86
CA ILE A 252 -5.33 -11.02 -40.59
C ILE A 252 -6.78 -10.82 -40.13
N PHE A 253 -7.69 -10.52 -41.07
CA PHE A 253 -9.10 -10.40 -40.73
C PHE A 253 -9.68 -11.73 -40.23
N THR A 254 -9.35 -12.85 -40.88
CA THR A 254 -9.76 -14.19 -40.42
C THR A 254 -9.16 -14.56 -39.07
N MET A 255 -7.91 -14.18 -38.82
CA MET A 255 -7.29 -14.36 -37.49
C MET A 255 -8.00 -13.54 -36.43
N LEU A 256 -8.33 -12.27 -36.70
CA LEU A 256 -9.11 -11.43 -35.78
C LEU A 256 -10.50 -12.00 -35.52
N GLN A 257 -11.19 -12.52 -36.54
CA GLN A 257 -12.48 -13.19 -36.37
C GLN A 257 -12.39 -14.37 -35.40
N ASN A 258 -11.41 -15.25 -35.59
CA ASN A 258 -11.18 -16.37 -34.68
C ASN A 258 -10.81 -15.89 -33.26
N ASP A 259 -10.00 -14.84 -33.17
CA ASP A 259 -9.58 -14.24 -31.89
C ASP A 259 -10.79 -13.71 -31.11
N PHE A 260 -11.69 -12.96 -31.76
CA PHE A 260 -12.91 -12.46 -31.10
C PHE A 260 -13.85 -13.57 -30.60
N GLN A 261 -13.98 -14.67 -31.35
CA GLN A 261 -14.75 -15.83 -30.88
C GLN A 261 -14.08 -16.47 -29.64
N ASN A 262 -12.74 -16.58 -29.64
CA ASN A 262 -11.99 -17.09 -28.49
C ASN A 262 -12.09 -16.16 -27.27
N VAL A 263 -12.15 -14.84 -27.48
CA VAL A 263 -12.37 -13.85 -26.42
C VAL A 263 -13.69 -14.11 -25.71
N SER A 264 -14.78 -14.29 -26.46
CA SER A 264 -16.08 -14.58 -25.88
C SER A 264 -16.05 -15.87 -25.03
N ILE A 265 -15.50 -16.96 -25.56
CA ILE A 265 -15.40 -18.25 -24.85
C ILE A 265 -14.56 -18.11 -23.58
N THR A 266 -13.41 -17.45 -23.67
CA THR A 266 -12.45 -17.34 -22.56
C THR A 266 -12.94 -16.38 -21.48
N ALA A 267 -13.54 -15.25 -21.88
CA ALA A 267 -14.19 -14.32 -20.94
C ALA A 267 -15.37 -14.97 -20.22
N ASN A 268 -16.15 -15.82 -20.89
CA ASN A 268 -17.20 -16.63 -20.24
C ASN A 268 -16.61 -17.54 -19.16
N LYS A 269 -15.49 -18.22 -19.43
CA LYS A 269 -14.80 -19.05 -18.42
C LYS A 269 -14.32 -18.22 -17.22
N ILE A 270 -13.73 -17.05 -17.46
CA ILE A 270 -13.32 -16.11 -16.41
C ILE A 270 -14.52 -15.63 -15.59
N SER A 271 -15.65 -15.35 -16.24
CA SER A 271 -16.89 -14.97 -15.57
C SER A 271 -17.45 -16.08 -14.69
N ILE A 272 -17.43 -17.34 -15.14
CA ILE A 272 -17.83 -18.49 -14.31
C ILE A 272 -16.94 -18.60 -13.07
N ILE A 273 -15.62 -18.41 -13.20
CA ILE A 273 -14.70 -18.37 -12.05
C ILE A 273 -15.11 -17.26 -11.09
N TYR A 274 -15.25 -16.03 -11.59
CA TYR A 274 -15.63 -14.86 -10.80
C TYR A 274 -16.96 -15.08 -10.06
N GLN A 275 -18.02 -15.45 -10.78
CA GLN A 275 -19.35 -15.64 -10.21
C GLN A 275 -19.42 -16.82 -9.24
N SER A 276 -18.76 -17.94 -9.56
CA SER A 276 -18.78 -19.13 -8.67
C SER A 276 -18.11 -18.82 -7.33
N ILE A 277 -17.00 -18.09 -7.35
CA ILE A 277 -16.31 -17.64 -6.14
C ILE A 277 -17.15 -16.61 -5.40
N GLN A 278 -17.69 -15.61 -6.09
CA GLN A 278 -18.56 -14.61 -5.48
C GLN A 278 -19.76 -15.25 -4.77
N ASN A 279 -20.44 -16.16 -5.45
CA ASN A 279 -21.59 -16.89 -4.93
C ASN A 279 -21.20 -17.77 -3.74
N ALA A 280 -20.05 -18.44 -3.80
CA ALA A 280 -19.56 -19.28 -2.71
C ALA A 280 -19.20 -18.43 -1.47
N ILE A 281 -18.57 -17.26 -1.66
CA ILE A 281 -18.27 -16.31 -0.58
C ILE A 281 -19.56 -15.77 0.05
N ILE A 282 -20.54 -15.34 -0.75
CA ILE A 282 -21.81 -14.82 -0.23
C ILE A 282 -22.57 -15.90 0.57
N LYS A 283 -22.54 -17.16 0.10
CA LYS A 283 -23.30 -18.25 0.73
C LYS A 283 -22.61 -18.89 1.93
N TYR A 284 -21.27 -18.93 1.93
CA TYR A 284 -20.49 -19.75 2.87
C TYR A 284 -19.25 -19.06 3.47
N GLY A 285 -18.97 -17.82 3.10
CA GLY A 285 -17.84 -17.07 3.60
C GLY A 285 -18.02 -16.73 5.07
N GLU A 286 -17.03 -17.07 5.89
CA GLU A 286 -16.88 -16.50 7.23
C GLU A 286 -16.39 -15.04 7.12
N PRO A 287 -16.72 -14.15 8.07
CA PRO A 287 -16.36 -12.73 8.00
C PRO A 287 -14.85 -12.49 7.76
N ASP A 288 -14.00 -13.33 8.34
CA ASP A 288 -12.54 -13.23 8.21
C ASP A 288 -11.99 -13.68 6.84
N LEU A 289 -12.74 -14.51 6.10
CA LEU A 289 -12.43 -14.93 4.73
C LEU A 289 -12.83 -13.86 3.70
N VAL A 290 -13.93 -13.13 3.97
CA VAL A 290 -14.42 -12.03 3.12
C VAL A 290 -13.44 -10.85 3.13
N ASN A 291 -12.79 -10.59 4.28
CA ASN A 291 -11.90 -9.43 4.44
C ASN A 291 -10.52 -9.58 3.76
N ASN A 292 -10.11 -10.81 3.43
CA ASN A 292 -8.76 -11.08 2.91
C ASN A 292 -8.71 -11.40 1.41
N PHE A 293 -9.85 -11.63 0.75
CA PHE A 293 -9.89 -11.93 -0.68
C PHE A 293 -10.52 -10.79 -1.46
N ASN A 294 -9.69 -10.03 -2.20
CA ASN A 294 -10.19 -9.03 -3.13
C ASN A 294 -10.65 -9.71 -4.43
N ILE A 295 -11.96 -9.92 -4.57
CA ILE A 295 -12.55 -10.55 -5.75
C ILE A 295 -12.33 -9.74 -7.04
N ASP A 296 -12.08 -8.43 -6.94
CA ASP A 296 -11.82 -7.58 -8.10
C ASP A 296 -10.50 -7.94 -8.82
N GLU A 297 -9.61 -8.68 -8.17
CA GLU A 297 -8.37 -9.17 -8.79
C GLU A 297 -8.64 -10.11 -9.96
N ILE A 298 -9.76 -10.83 -9.93
CA ILE A 298 -10.19 -11.78 -10.96
C ILE A 298 -11.36 -11.24 -11.80
N ASN A 299 -11.50 -9.91 -11.90
CA ASN A 299 -12.59 -9.26 -12.60
C ASN A 299 -12.58 -9.56 -14.13
N PRO A 300 -13.66 -10.11 -14.71
CA PRO A 300 -13.73 -10.42 -16.13
C PRO A 300 -13.55 -9.21 -17.06
N ASN A 301 -14.03 -8.02 -16.67
CA ASN A 301 -13.90 -6.80 -17.47
C ASN A 301 -12.44 -6.32 -17.54
N LYS A 302 -11.68 -6.56 -16.47
CA LYS A 302 -10.23 -6.30 -16.45
C LYS A 302 -9.51 -7.17 -17.47
N ALA A 303 -9.85 -8.46 -17.56
CA ALA A 303 -9.27 -9.36 -18.56
C ALA A 303 -9.55 -8.89 -20.00
N VAL A 304 -10.76 -8.39 -20.30
CA VAL A 304 -11.09 -7.81 -21.62
C VAL A 304 -10.31 -6.54 -21.91
N THR A 305 -10.07 -5.72 -20.89
CA THR A 305 -9.26 -4.49 -21.01
C THR A 305 -7.81 -4.85 -21.29
N ASP A 306 -7.24 -5.80 -20.56
CA ASP A 306 -5.86 -6.28 -20.76
C ASP A 306 -5.69 -6.89 -22.16
N TYR A 307 -6.66 -7.67 -22.63
CA TYR A 307 -6.71 -8.16 -24.00
C TYR A 307 -6.69 -7.02 -25.02
N SER A 308 -7.53 -6.00 -24.83
CA SER A 308 -7.63 -4.87 -25.76
C SER A 308 -6.33 -4.07 -25.83
N ILE A 309 -5.65 -3.88 -24.69
CA ILE A 309 -4.32 -3.25 -24.63
C ILE A 309 -3.28 -4.08 -25.42
N THR A 310 -3.28 -5.40 -25.22
CA THR A 310 -2.36 -6.32 -25.92
C THR A 310 -2.62 -6.33 -27.41
N LEU A 311 -3.88 -6.46 -27.83
CA LEU A 311 -4.29 -6.44 -29.23
C LEU A 311 -3.88 -5.13 -29.92
N LYS A 312 -4.10 -3.98 -29.26
CA LYS A 312 -3.69 -2.68 -29.79
C LYS A 312 -2.20 -2.59 -30.04
N LYS A 313 -1.38 -3.05 -29.10
CA LYS A 313 0.09 -3.09 -29.26
C LYS A 313 0.49 -3.96 -30.45
N ILE A 314 -0.11 -5.14 -30.59
CA ILE A 314 0.21 -6.06 -31.68
C ILE A 314 -0.21 -5.46 -33.02
N LEU A 315 -1.44 -4.96 -33.16
CA LEU A 315 -1.92 -4.38 -34.41
C LEU A 315 -1.13 -3.15 -34.82
N THR A 316 -0.72 -2.30 -33.87
CA THR A 316 0.14 -1.14 -34.14
C THR A 316 1.52 -1.58 -34.66
N LYS A 317 2.10 -2.62 -34.05
CA LYS A 317 3.38 -3.18 -34.48
C LYS A 317 3.27 -3.78 -35.89
N VAL A 318 2.29 -4.65 -36.13
CA VAL A 318 2.12 -5.35 -37.41
C VAL A 318 1.81 -4.37 -38.54
N SER A 319 0.93 -3.38 -38.30
CA SER A 319 0.61 -2.37 -39.32
C SER A 319 1.79 -1.46 -39.67
N SER A 320 2.69 -1.19 -38.71
CA SER A 320 3.92 -0.43 -38.96
C SER A 320 4.94 -1.21 -39.80
N GLN A 321 4.94 -2.54 -39.68
CA GLN A 321 5.85 -3.43 -40.39
C GLN A 321 5.33 -3.78 -41.80
N HIS A 322 4.00 -3.78 -41.98
CA HIS A 322 3.32 -4.24 -43.18
C HIS A 322 2.14 -3.31 -43.54
N SER A 323 2.37 -2.35 -44.44
CA SER A 323 1.37 -1.33 -44.80
C SER A 323 0.10 -1.91 -45.45
N ASN A 324 0.22 -3.02 -46.18
CA ASN A 324 -0.89 -3.76 -46.76
C ASN A 324 -1.89 -4.26 -45.69
N ILE A 325 -1.40 -4.66 -44.52
CA ILE A 325 -2.24 -5.09 -43.39
C ILE A 325 -3.04 -3.90 -42.85
N GLY A 326 -2.39 -2.73 -42.71
CA GLY A 326 -3.08 -1.51 -42.29
C GLY A 326 -4.24 -1.16 -43.22
N ASN A 327 -4.00 -1.19 -44.53
CA ASN A 327 -5.02 -0.91 -45.54
C ASN A 327 -6.18 -1.92 -45.51
N GLU A 328 -5.88 -3.21 -45.35
CA GLU A 328 -6.93 -4.22 -45.24
C GLU A 328 -7.81 -3.98 -44.01
N ILE A 329 -7.21 -3.73 -42.83
CA ILE A 329 -7.94 -3.43 -41.61
C ILE A 329 -8.88 -2.23 -41.85
N VAL A 330 -8.38 -1.15 -42.47
CA VAL A 330 -9.17 0.03 -42.86
C VAL A 330 -10.38 -0.37 -43.71
N THR A 331 -10.18 -1.14 -44.78
CA THR A 331 -11.28 -1.56 -45.67
C THR A 331 -12.28 -2.51 -45.01
N LYS A 332 -11.87 -3.23 -43.95
CA LYS A 332 -12.69 -4.22 -43.23
C LYS A 332 -13.29 -3.70 -41.93
N ILE A 333 -13.10 -2.43 -41.56
CA ILE A 333 -13.64 -1.83 -40.31
C ILE A 333 -15.11 -2.18 -40.04
N PRO A 334 -16.06 -2.05 -40.99
CA PRO A 334 -17.45 -2.41 -40.74
C PRO A 334 -17.64 -3.89 -40.35
N ASN A 335 -16.90 -4.78 -40.99
CA ASN A 335 -16.97 -6.22 -40.70
C ASN A 335 -16.29 -6.54 -39.36
N ILE A 336 -15.14 -5.94 -39.07
CA ILE A 336 -14.45 -6.09 -37.77
C ILE A 336 -15.38 -5.67 -36.63
N ARG A 337 -16.01 -4.49 -36.74
CA ARG A 337 -16.93 -4.00 -35.69
C ARG A 337 -18.15 -4.90 -35.53
N LYS A 338 -18.69 -5.44 -36.64
CA LYS A 338 -19.77 -6.43 -36.59
C LYS A 338 -19.35 -7.70 -35.83
N GLU A 339 -18.14 -8.20 -36.05
CA GLU A 339 -17.61 -9.40 -35.37
C GLU A 339 -17.33 -9.15 -33.88
N ILE A 340 -16.83 -7.96 -33.54
CA ILE A 340 -16.69 -7.54 -32.14
C ILE A 340 -18.08 -7.53 -31.49
N LEU A 341 -19.08 -6.91 -32.11
CA LEU A 341 -20.45 -6.84 -31.58
C LEU A 341 -21.04 -8.24 -31.37
N LEU A 342 -20.91 -9.15 -32.34
CA LEU A 342 -21.36 -10.53 -32.23
C LEU A 342 -20.67 -11.27 -31.08
N SER A 343 -19.40 -10.99 -30.86
CA SER A 343 -18.61 -11.64 -29.81
C SER A 343 -18.94 -11.08 -28.42
N THR A 344 -19.16 -9.76 -28.30
CA THR A 344 -19.51 -9.12 -27.04
C THR A 344 -20.96 -9.39 -26.62
N GLN A 345 -21.88 -9.61 -27.56
CA GLN A 345 -23.24 -10.04 -27.27
C GLN A 345 -23.32 -11.46 -26.68
N LYS A 346 -22.31 -12.30 -26.94
CA LYS A 346 -22.18 -13.64 -26.36
C LYS A 346 -21.52 -13.67 -24.97
N LEU A 347 -21.07 -12.51 -24.47
CA LEU A 347 -20.55 -12.38 -23.11
C LEU A 347 -21.67 -12.58 -22.08
N PRO A 348 -21.35 -13.02 -20.87
CA PRO A 348 -22.34 -13.33 -19.85
C PRO A 348 -22.98 -12.03 -19.35
N SER A 349 -24.22 -12.13 -18.87
CA SER A 349 -25.02 -10.98 -18.39
C SER A 349 -24.40 -10.24 -17.20
N SER A 350 -23.46 -10.84 -16.47
CA SER A 350 -22.72 -10.16 -15.41
C SER A 350 -21.65 -9.20 -15.93
N MET A 351 -21.34 -9.24 -17.22
CA MET A 351 -20.38 -8.32 -17.85
C MET A 351 -21.14 -7.21 -18.58
N ASP A 352 -20.59 -6.00 -18.56
CA ASP A 352 -21.12 -4.90 -19.36
C ASP A 352 -20.70 -5.10 -20.82
N GLN A 353 -21.62 -5.66 -21.61
CA GLN A 353 -21.41 -5.96 -23.02
C GLN A 353 -21.12 -4.70 -23.85
N ASN A 354 -21.68 -3.54 -23.48
CA ASN A 354 -21.47 -2.26 -24.18
C ASN A 354 -20.09 -1.68 -23.86
N SER A 355 -19.67 -1.76 -22.60
CA SER A 355 -18.32 -1.38 -22.19
C SER A 355 -17.28 -2.30 -22.85
N ALA A 356 -17.52 -3.62 -22.88
CA ALA A 356 -16.64 -4.56 -23.58
C ALA A 356 -16.55 -4.26 -25.08
N PHE A 357 -17.68 -4.00 -25.75
CA PHE A 357 -17.70 -3.57 -27.16
C PHE A 357 -16.87 -2.30 -27.36
N SER A 358 -17.13 -1.26 -26.58
CA SER A 358 -16.45 0.03 -26.69
C SER A 358 -14.93 -0.11 -26.46
N THR A 359 -14.54 -0.93 -25.48
CA THR A 359 -13.14 -1.19 -25.13
C THR A 359 -12.42 -1.89 -26.26
N ILE A 360 -12.97 -2.98 -26.82
CA ILE A 360 -12.35 -3.70 -27.93
C ILE A 360 -12.40 -2.86 -29.22
N ALA A 361 -13.50 -2.17 -29.50
CA ALA A 361 -13.64 -1.33 -30.68
C ALA A 361 -12.66 -0.15 -30.69
N SER A 362 -12.30 0.39 -29.52
CA SER A 362 -11.32 1.47 -29.39
C SER A 362 -9.90 1.10 -29.87
N VAL A 363 -9.61 -0.20 -29.95
CA VAL A 363 -8.36 -0.71 -30.53
C VAL A 363 -8.20 -0.28 -31.98
N PHE A 364 -9.30 -0.12 -32.69
CA PHE A 364 -9.32 0.17 -34.13
C PHE A 364 -9.52 1.65 -34.46
N SER A 365 -9.51 2.56 -33.48
CA SER A 365 -9.84 3.97 -33.70
C SER A 365 -8.96 4.65 -34.76
N SER A 366 -7.65 4.38 -34.79
CA SER A 366 -6.74 4.95 -35.79
C SER A 366 -7.06 4.48 -37.22
N PHE A 367 -7.41 3.21 -37.39
CA PHE A 367 -7.82 2.66 -38.69
C PHE A 367 -9.22 3.15 -39.09
N GLN A 368 -10.10 3.33 -38.11
CA GLN A 368 -11.44 3.87 -38.31
C GLN A 368 -11.40 5.31 -38.84
N GLU A 369 -10.48 6.16 -38.36
CA GLU A 369 -10.32 7.52 -38.86
C GLU A 369 -9.98 7.54 -40.37
N SER A 370 -9.05 6.69 -40.80
CA SER A 370 -8.72 6.52 -42.22
C SER A 370 -9.92 6.02 -43.03
N PHE A 371 -10.64 5.01 -42.53
CA PHE A 371 -11.85 4.48 -43.19
C PHE A 371 -12.93 5.56 -43.35
N VAL A 372 -13.18 6.33 -42.30
CA VAL A 372 -14.17 7.42 -42.31
C VAL A 372 -13.77 8.49 -43.33
N LYS A 373 -12.49 8.85 -43.40
CA LYS A 373 -11.98 9.82 -44.38
C LYS A 373 -12.19 9.34 -45.82
N GLU A 374 -11.72 8.13 -46.15
CA GLU A 374 -11.85 7.54 -47.49
C GLU A 374 -13.31 7.41 -47.92
N THR A 375 -14.17 6.92 -47.02
CA THR A 375 -15.60 6.76 -47.29
C THR A 375 -16.30 8.12 -47.41
N SER A 376 -15.90 9.12 -46.65
CA SER A 376 -16.45 10.48 -46.76
C SER A 376 -16.10 11.13 -48.09
N ASP A 377 -14.87 10.94 -48.58
CA ASP A 377 -14.46 11.42 -49.89
C ASP A 377 -15.20 10.69 -51.03
N GLU A 378 -15.45 9.39 -50.88
CA GLU A 378 -16.27 8.61 -51.81
C GLU A 378 -17.74 9.08 -51.82
N ILE A 379 -18.35 9.29 -50.65
CA ILE A 379 -19.70 9.85 -50.52
C ILE A 379 -19.81 11.21 -51.22
N ARG A 380 -18.82 12.08 -50.99
CA ARG A 380 -18.76 13.39 -51.67
C ARG A 380 -18.66 13.21 -53.18
N ARG A 381 -17.79 12.32 -53.66
CA ARG A 381 -17.63 12.05 -55.09
C ARG A 381 -18.92 11.52 -55.71
N LEU A 382 -19.54 10.52 -55.10
CA LEU A 382 -20.81 9.92 -55.54
C LEU A 382 -21.90 10.98 -55.64
N PHE A 383 -22.08 11.79 -54.59
CA PHE A 383 -23.10 12.83 -54.57
C PHE A 383 -22.88 13.89 -55.65
N PHE A 384 -21.64 14.35 -55.86
CA PHE A 384 -21.36 15.43 -56.82
C PHE A 384 -21.15 14.98 -58.26
N ASN A 385 -20.96 13.68 -58.53
CA ASN A 385 -20.71 13.18 -59.88
C ASN A 385 -21.87 13.48 -60.84
N SER A 386 -23.11 13.45 -60.32
CA SER A 386 -24.32 13.76 -61.10
C SER A 386 -24.38 15.18 -61.66
N PHE A 387 -23.59 16.11 -61.10
CA PHE A 387 -23.50 17.51 -61.56
C PHE A 387 -22.35 17.74 -62.55
N LEU A 388 -21.43 16.78 -62.68
CA LEU A 388 -20.31 16.86 -63.61
C LEU A 388 -20.68 16.33 -65.00
N THR A 389 -21.65 15.41 -65.08
CA THR A 389 -22.08 14.75 -66.32
C THR A 389 -23.28 15.45 -66.98
N ALA A 390 -23.20 16.77 -67.23
CA ALA A 390 -24.06 17.60 -68.10
C ALA A 390 -25.61 17.49 -68.05
N SER A 391 -26.23 16.56 -67.32
CA SER A 391 -27.67 16.30 -67.35
C SER A 391 -28.41 16.75 -66.08
N GLY A 392 -27.72 17.00 -64.96
CA GLY A 392 -28.35 17.49 -63.73
C GLY A 392 -29.61 16.71 -63.32
N ASP A 393 -29.65 15.42 -63.67
CA ASP A 393 -30.89 14.65 -63.70
C ASP A 393 -31.37 14.40 -62.25
N ALA A 394 -32.59 14.86 -61.96
CA ALA A 394 -33.26 14.70 -60.68
C ALA A 394 -33.22 13.25 -60.19
N LYS A 395 -33.33 12.31 -61.13
CA LYS A 395 -33.31 10.87 -60.87
C LYS A 395 -31.94 10.39 -60.40
N ALA A 396 -30.85 10.97 -60.93
CA ALA A 396 -29.49 10.59 -60.55
C ALA A 396 -29.15 11.04 -59.11
N VAL A 397 -29.59 12.24 -58.70
CA VAL A 397 -29.39 12.74 -57.33
C VAL A 397 -30.12 11.87 -56.32
N SER A 398 -31.37 11.49 -56.60
CA SER A 398 -32.15 10.62 -55.71
C SER A 398 -31.52 9.24 -55.57
N LEU A 399 -31.11 8.61 -56.69
CA LEU A 399 -30.41 7.32 -56.70
C LEU A 399 -29.08 7.38 -55.93
N ASN A 400 -28.32 8.46 -56.04
CA ASN A 400 -27.08 8.64 -55.30
C ASN A 400 -27.32 8.79 -53.79
N CYS A 401 -28.34 9.54 -53.36
CA CYS A 401 -28.74 9.63 -51.97
C CYS A 401 -29.19 8.27 -51.41
N GLU A 402 -29.97 7.50 -52.17
CA GLU A 402 -30.38 6.16 -51.79
C GLU A 402 -29.18 5.20 -51.68
N ALA A 403 -28.21 5.29 -52.60
CA ALA A 403 -26.98 4.51 -52.54
C ALA A 403 -26.14 4.85 -51.29
N ILE A 404 -26.02 6.14 -50.94
CA ILE A 404 -25.36 6.60 -49.70
C ILE A 404 -26.11 6.06 -48.48
N GLN A 405 -27.44 6.16 -48.45
CA GLN A 405 -28.28 5.64 -47.38
C GLN A 405 -28.03 4.14 -47.16
N ASN A 406 -28.17 3.35 -48.22
CA ASN A 406 -28.03 1.89 -48.20
C ASN A 406 -26.63 1.44 -47.77
N ARG A 407 -25.61 2.26 -48.04
CA ARG A 407 -24.24 2.01 -47.60
C ARG A 407 -24.06 2.30 -46.11
N LEU A 408 -24.50 3.46 -45.64
CA LEU A 408 -24.29 3.92 -44.27
C LEU A 408 -25.18 3.17 -43.26
N GLN A 409 -26.41 2.77 -43.64
CA GLN A 409 -27.33 2.03 -42.76
C GLN A 409 -26.81 0.66 -42.32
N ARG A 410 -25.76 0.14 -42.97
CA ARG A 410 -25.14 -1.15 -42.61
C ARG A 410 -24.16 -1.05 -41.45
N PHE A 411 -23.82 0.16 -41.02
CA PHE A 411 -22.85 0.40 -39.94
C PHE A 411 -23.53 0.38 -38.57
N ASP A 412 -22.79 -0.01 -37.55
CA ASP A 412 -23.23 0.16 -36.17
C ASP A 412 -23.38 1.65 -35.82
N ARG A 413 -24.17 1.94 -34.79
CA ARG A 413 -24.55 3.30 -34.41
C ARG A 413 -23.35 4.23 -34.21
N ASP A 414 -22.30 3.77 -33.52
CA ASP A 414 -21.14 4.61 -33.20
C ASP A 414 -20.34 4.96 -34.45
N LEU A 415 -20.16 4.00 -35.37
CA LEU A 415 -19.51 4.25 -36.64
C LEU A 415 -20.37 5.15 -37.55
N LEU A 416 -21.67 4.90 -37.60
CA LEU A 416 -22.62 5.70 -38.38
C LEU A 416 -22.55 7.18 -37.97
N MET A 417 -22.53 7.48 -36.66
CA MET A 417 -22.47 8.85 -36.16
C MET A 417 -21.22 9.62 -36.61
N LYS A 418 -20.13 8.95 -36.99
CA LYS A 418 -18.94 9.61 -37.58
C LYS A 418 -19.21 10.20 -38.97
N PHE A 419 -20.28 9.78 -39.64
CA PHE A 419 -20.69 10.29 -40.95
C PHE A 419 -21.72 11.42 -40.88
N LYS A 420 -22.15 11.84 -39.68
CA LYS A 420 -23.06 12.98 -39.51
C LYS A 420 -22.52 14.25 -40.18
N ASP A 421 -21.33 14.69 -39.79
CA ASP A 421 -20.74 15.92 -40.34
C ASP A 421 -20.40 15.80 -41.84
N PRO A 422 -19.83 14.68 -42.34
CA PRO A 422 -19.68 14.47 -43.77
C PRO A 422 -20.98 14.64 -44.57
N VAL A 423 -22.12 14.10 -44.08
CA VAL A 423 -23.42 14.23 -44.74
C VAL A 423 -23.95 15.66 -44.67
N VAL A 424 -23.88 16.31 -43.50
CA VAL A 424 -24.27 17.74 -43.36
C VAL A 424 -23.41 18.63 -44.27
N ASN A 425 -22.12 18.33 -44.40
CA ASN A 425 -21.21 19.08 -45.27
C ASN A 425 -21.53 18.94 -46.76
N LEU A 426 -22.27 17.92 -47.21
CA LEU A 426 -22.76 17.86 -48.58
C LEU A 426 -23.68 19.06 -48.88
N ALA A 427 -24.52 19.46 -47.92
CA ALA A 427 -25.39 20.63 -48.04
C ALA A 427 -24.58 21.91 -48.22
N HIS A 428 -23.57 22.13 -47.38
CA HIS A 428 -22.68 23.29 -47.49
C HIS A 428 -21.91 23.31 -48.82
N HIS A 429 -21.42 22.17 -49.28
CA HIS A 429 -20.73 22.08 -50.58
C HIS A 429 -21.69 22.35 -51.75
N PHE A 430 -22.94 21.91 -51.66
CA PHE A 430 -23.95 22.20 -52.67
C PHE A 430 -24.26 23.70 -52.75
N VAL A 431 -24.38 24.40 -51.62
CA VAL A 431 -24.53 25.87 -51.60
C VAL A 431 -23.32 26.57 -52.24
N LYS A 432 -22.10 26.10 -51.96
CA LYS A 432 -20.90 26.62 -52.62
C LYS A 432 -20.92 26.38 -54.14
N MET A 433 -21.42 25.23 -54.58
CA MET A 433 -21.58 24.90 -56.00
C MET A 433 -22.61 25.79 -56.70
N LYS A 434 -23.72 26.11 -56.02
CA LYS A 434 -24.72 27.09 -56.48
C LYS A 434 -24.11 28.48 -56.67
N ASN A 435 -23.11 28.84 -55.86
CA ASN A 435 -22.41 30.12 -55.94
C ASN A 435 -21.10 30.04 -56.75
N ALA A 436 -20.86 28.95 -57.48
CA ALA A 436 -19.61 28.75 -58.21
C ALA A 436 -19.49 29.67 -59.44
N PRO A 437 -18.27 30.12 -59.79
CA PRO A 437 -18.04 31.00 -60.94
C PRO A 437 -18.28 30.32 -62.30
N LYS A 438 -18.37 28.98 -62.34
CA LYS A 438 -18.60 28.21 -63.57
C LYS A 438 -20.10 28.09 -63.85
N GLU A 439 -20.56 28.79 -64.88
CA GLU A 439 -21.98 28.98 -65.22
C GLU A 439 -22.78 27.68 -65.42
N SER A 440 -22.16 26.64 -65.98
CA SER A 440 -22.80 25.35 -66.20
C SER A 440 -23.11 24.59 -64.91
N LEU A 441 -22.19 24.62 -63.94
CA LEU A 441 -22.39 24.01 -62.61
C LEU A 441 -23.44 24.78 -61.80
N ARG A 442 -23.39 26.11 -61.87
CA ARG A 442 -24.38 26.98 -61.21
C ARG A 442 -25.80 26.71 -61.69
N ARG A 443 -26.02 26.66 -63.03
CA ARG A 443 -27.32 26.33 -63.61
C ARG A 443 -27.80 24.93 -63.22
N SER A 444 -26.91 23.93 -63.27
CA SER A 444 -27.27 22.58 -62.83
C SER A 444 -27.66 22.52 -61.35
N ALA A 445 -26.94 23.23 -60.47
CA ALA A 445 -27.26 23.30 -59.05
C ALA A 445 -28.62 23.97 -58.79
N MET A 446 -28.89 25.12 -59.44
CA MET A 446 -30.15 25.84 -59.29
C MET A 446 -31.36 25.01 -59.75
N ASN A 447 -31.22 24.29 -60.87
CA ASN A 447 -32.30 23.47 -61.41
C ASN A 447 -32.63 22.26 -60.51
N SER A 448 -31.66 21.76 -59.74
CA SER A 448 -31.83 20.60 -58.85
C SER A 448 -32.07 20.97 -57.38
N GLN A 449 -32.20 22.26 -57.03
CA GLN A 449 -32.28 22.76 -55.65
C GLN A 449 -33.34 22.02 -54.80
N ASN A 450 -34.58 21.97 -55.27
CA ASN A 450 -35.69 21.41 -54.51
C ASN A 450 -35.51 19.90 -54.29
N ILE A 451 -35.03 19.20 -55.32
CA ILE A 451 -34.77 17.75 -55.29
C ILE A 451 -33.62 17.45 -54.31
N VAL A 452 -32.55 18.24 -54.33
CA VAL A 452 -31.42 18.10 -53.40
C VAL A 452 -31.86 18.38 -51.97
N ALA A 453 -32.64 19.44 -51.75
CA ALA A 453 -33.18 19.79 -50.44
C ALA A 453 -34.03 18.64 -49.87
N GLU A 454 -34.95 18.09 -50.66
CA GLU A 454 -35.81 16.97 -50.24
C GLU A 454 -35.01 15.70 -49.97
N ASN A 455 -34.16 15.26 -50.92
CA ASN A 455 -33.45 13.98 -50.80
C ASN A 455 -32.37 14.02 -49.70
N LEU A 456 -31.63 15.13 -49.55
CA LEU A 456 -30.57 15.21 -48.54
C LEU A 456 -31.15 15.41 -47.13
N THR A 457 -32.26 16.14 -47.00
CA THR A 457 -33.00 16.22 -45.72
C THR A 457 -33.53 14.86 -45.33
N THR A 458 -34.19 14.15 -46.26
CA THR A 458 -34.72 12.79 -46.02
C THR A 458 -33.60 11.81 -45.66
N LEU A 459 -32.45 11.87 -46.34
CA LEU A 459 -31.27 11.07 -46.02
C LEU A 459 -30.80 11.30 -44.59
N ALA A 460 -30.65 12.56 -44.19
CA ALA A 460 -30.19 12.95 -42.85
C ALA A 460 -31.16 12.52 -41.75
N MET A 461 -32.47 12.65 -41.98
CA MET A 461 -33.51 12.17 -41.06
C MET A 461 -33.45 10.66 -40.88
N LYS A 462 -33.39 9.91 -41.99
CA LYS A 462 -33.37 8.43 -41.97
C LYS A 462 -32.09 7.84 -41.37
N LEU A 463 -30.96 8.53 -41.47
CA LEU A 463 -29.68 8.04 -40.97
C LEU A 463 -29.39 8.46 -39.52
N PHE A 464 -29.85 9.63 -39.07
CA PHE A 464 -29.41 10.22 -37.81
C PHE A 464 -30.58 10.60 -36.89
N SER A 465 -31.29 11.67 -37.24
CA SER A 465 -32.46 12.16 -36.50
C SER A 465 -33.14 13.30 -37.26
N ASP A 466 -34.37 13.62 -36.84
CA ASP A 466 -35.14 14.75 -37.36
C ASP A 466 -34.42 16.09 -37.20
N ASP A 467 -33.69 16.29 -36.09
CA ASP A 467 -32.90 17.51 -35.85
C ASP A 467 -31.78 17.69 -36.89
N VAL A 468 -31.10 16.61 -37.28
CA VAL A 468 -30.07 16.67 -38.32
C VAL A 468 -30.71 16.93 -39.68
N GLY A 469 -31.89 16.35 -39.94
CA GLY A 469 -32.71 16.70 -41.09
C GLY A 469 -33.04 18.19 -41.16
N ALA A 470 -33.57 18.75 -40.07
CA ALA A 470 -33.89 20.18 -39.97
C ALA A 470 -32.65 21.07 -40.16
N GLN A 471 -31.49 20.66 -39.64
CA GLN A 471 -30.23 21.35 -39.88
C GLN A 471 -29.87 21.38 -41.37
N VAL A 472 -29.94 20.24 -42.06
CA VAL A 472 -29.68 20.16 -43.51
C VAL A 472 -30.67 21.02 -44.30
N SER A 473 -31.95 20.96 -43.96
CA SER A 473 -32.98 21.78 -44.59
C SER A 473 -32.66 23.27 -44.47
N ARG A 474 -32.30 23.75 -43.27
CA ARG A 474 -31.94 25.17 -43.03
C ARG A 474 -30.71 25.64 -43.82
N ILE A 475 -29.78 24.73 -44.16
CA ILE A 475 -28.60 25.07 -44.97
C ILE A 475 -29.00 25.22 -46.45
N LEU A 476 -30.01 24.47 -46.90
CA LEU A 476 -30.41 24.39 -48.31
C LEU A 476 -31.56 25.32 -48.68
N THR A 477 -32.35 25.79 -47.72
CA THR A 477 -33.33 26.88 -47.85
C THR A 477 -32.65 28.22 -47.62
#